data_AF-A0A7U9T6I9-F1
#
_entry.id   AF-A0A7U9T6I9-F1
#
_cell.length_a   1.000
_cell.length_b   1.000
_cell.length_c   1.000
_cell.angle_alpha   90.00
_cell.angle_beta   90.00
_cell.angle_gamma   90.00
#
_symmetry.space_group_name_H-M   'P 1'
#
loop_
_entity.id
_entity.type
_entity.pdbx_description
1 polymer ?
#
loop_
_entity_poly.entity_id
_entity_poly.type
_entity_poly.pdbx_seq_one_letter_code
_entity_poly.pdbx_strand_id
1 'polypeptide(L)'
;MKNKLYYVLFLLYAVVVVFVLYLNGVFTGEEGSVVNLIINIVFLMIIGVLFVISAFSFGRLNGITDEMIDFTVRLQKEYKESGGKNLWGNYQGRNDVFENEELRVAFNKYRMRIKSLGTKRGISAPCDLEEYINEDLLDRAGMNFFNSGISGTLTGLGILGTFLGLSLGLGAFSGDDIFTISDNVGSLLSGMKVAFHTSVYGIFFSLVFNVVYRSIMSDAYEKLDEFLGMFRQAAQPRSLKEDENTAAMVVYQASMMGTLKQMLDMMKGDAAEQTAGVERIVDKFTAQMQESLGEDFKELGKALRETGNVQAVNAADTREMIEAVTALVEVNRNVQSALAKVMDRQEKFSDELRQQKEKLAETCNEMSDEITSQLYAFGHMRNLYEE
;
A
#
# COMPACT_ATOMS: atom_id res chain seq x y z
N MET A 1 21.31 -13.94 -8.45
CA MET A 1 21.64 -15.13 -9.27
C MET A 1 21.32 -14.78 -10.72
N LYS A 2 22.23 -15.02 -11.67
CA LYS A 2 21.99 -14.72 -13.10
C LYS A 2 20.85 -15.61 -13.59
N ASN A 3 19.64 -15.04 -13.74
CA ASN A 3 18.44 -15.81 -14.05
C ASN A 3 18.46 -16.25 -15.52
N LYS A 4 19.15 -17.36 -15.78
CA LYS A 4 19.39 -17.95 -17.09
C LYS A 4 18.25 -18.88 -17.51
N LEU A 5 17.01 -18.50 -17.17
CA LEU A 5 15.81 -19.32 -17.36
C LEU A 5 15.58 -19.70 -18.83
N TYR A 6 15.97 -18.83 -19.77
CA TYR A 6 15.80 -19.07 -21.21
C TYR A 6 16.64 -20.23 -21.75
N TYR A 7 17.69 -20.71 -21.06
CA TYR A 7 18.42 -21.91 -21.49
C TYR A 7 17.57 -23.18 -21.44
N VAL A 8 16.53 -23.20 -20.60
CA VAL A 8 15.54 -24.29 -20.55
C VAL A 8 14.86 -24.47 -21.91
N LEU A 9 14.64 -23.38 -22.67
CA LEU A 9 14.06 -23.45 -24.01
C LEU A 9 14.92 -24.27 -24.97
N PHE A 10 16.25 -24.11 -24.92
CA PHE A 10 17.17 -24.84 -25.81
C PHE A 10 17.31 -26.30 -25.42
N LEU A 11 17.34 -26.61 -24.13
CA LEU A 11 17.34 -27.99 -23.65
C LEU A 11 16.07 -28.71 -24.13
N LEU A 12 14.92 -28.09 -23.91
CA LEU A 12 13.63 -28.63 -24.32
C LEU A 12 13.52 -28.74 -25.85
N TYR A 13 14.02 -27.74 -26.57
CA TYR A 13 14.12 -27.79 -28.02
C TYR A 13 14.95 -28.99 -28.50
N ALA A 14 16.13 -29.22 -27.93
CA ALA A 14 16.96 -30.37 -28.29
C ALA A 14 16.27 -31.72 -28.04
N VAL A 15 15.57 -31.86 -26.90
CA VAL A 15 14.78 -33.06 -26.58
C VAL A 15 13.68 -33.29 -27.63
N VAL A 16 12.95 -32.24 -27.99
CA VAL A 16 11.88 -32.33 -28.99
C VAL A 16 12.44 -32.62 -30.38
N VAL A 17 13.56 -32.04 -30.78
CA VAL A 17 14.21 -32.34 -32.07
C VAL A 17 14.57 -33.82 -32.15
N VAL A 18 15.21 -34.38 -31.12
CA VAL A 18 15.55 -35.81 -31.07
C VAL A 18 14.29 -36.68 -31.13
N PHE A 19 13.25 -36.31 -30.39
CA PHE A 19 11.97 -37.01 -30.39
C PHE A 19 11.29 -36.98 -31.77
N VAL A 20 11.28 -35.83 -32.45
CA VAL A 20 10.69 -35.68 -33.79
C VAL A 20 11.47 -36.49 -34.82
N LEU A 21 12.80 -36.49 -34.77
CA LEU A 21 13.64 -37.32 -35.66
C LEU A 21 13.41 -38.81 -35.43
N TYR A 22 13.26 -39.23 -34.16
CA TYR A 22 12.91 -40.60 -33.81
C TYR A 22 11.54 -41.01 -34.37
N LEU A 23 10.51 -40.18 -34.20
CA LEU A 23 9.17 -40.45 -34.72
C LEU A 23 9.09 -40.53 -36.26
N ASN A 24 9.99 -39.83 -36.96
CA ASN A 24 10.07 -39.87 -38.43
C ASN A 24 11.00 -40.98 -38.95
N GLY A 25 11.42 -41.92 -38.10
CA GLY A 25 12.15 -43.12 -38.52
C GLY A 25 13.64 -42.91 -38.84
N VAL A 26 14.17 -41.71 -38.64
CA VAL A 26 15.57 -41.35 -38.98
C VAL A 26 16.59 -42.24 -38.25
N PHE A 27 16.25 -42.70 -37.03
CA PHE A 27 17.10 -43.57 -36.23
C PHE A 27 16.71 -45.05 -36.28
N THR A 28 15.51 -45.39 -36.76
CA THR A 28 14.98 -46.76 -36.75
C THR A 28 15.05 -47.46 -38.11
N GLY A 29 15.32 -46.71 -39.19
CA GLY A 29 15.44 -47.27 -40.54
C GLY A 29 14.11 -47.63 -41.21
N GLU A 30 12.98 -47.29 -40.59
CA GLU A 30 11.66 -47.38 -41.21
C GLU A 30 11.45 -46.18 -42.15
N GLU A 31 11.04 -46.44 -43.40
CA GLU A 31 10.78 -45.40 -44.41
C GLU A 31 9.55 -44.55 -44.03
N GLY A 32 9.78 -43.51 -43.21
CA GLY A 32 8.84 -42.41 -43.08
C GLY A 32 8.71 -41.63 -44.40
N SER A 33 7.56 -41.01 -44.65
CA SER A 33 7.39 -40.12 -45.80
C SER A 33 8.41 -38.97 -45.74
N VAL A 34 9.27 -38.89 -46.76
CA VAL A 34 10.31 -37.84 -46.89
C VAL A 34 9.71 -36.44 -46.81
N VAL A 35 8.49 -36.26 -47.33
CA VAL A 35 7.78 -34.98 -47.30
C VAL A 35 7.45 -34.55 -45.87
N ASN A 36 7.00 -35.48 -45.03
CA ASN A 36 6.68 -35.22 -43.63
C ASN A 36 7.93 -34.86 -42.82
N LEU A 37 9.05 -35.52 -43.09
CA LEU A 37 10.33 -35.21 -42.48
C LEU A 37 10.78 -33.78 -42.84
N ILE A 38 10.66 -33.38 -44.11
CA ILE A 38 11.01 -32.04 -44.59
C ILE A 38 10.17 -30.97 -43.86
N ILE A 39 8.85 -31.17 -43.75
CA ILE A 39 7.96 -30.21 -43.07
C ILE A 39 8.36 -30.02 -41.61
N ASN A 40 8.58 -31.12 -40.89
CA ASN A 40 9.01 -31.08 -39.49
C ASN A 40 10.35 -30.37 -39.31
N ILE A 41 11.33 -30.62 -40.20
CA ILE A 41 12.63 -29.95 -40.16
C ILE A 41 12.49 -28.46 -40.41
N VAL A 42 11.68 -28.05 -41.40
CA VAL A 42 11.42 -26.62 -41.69
C VAL A 42 10.79 -25.94 -40.48
N PHE A 43 9.81 -26.58 -39.84
CA PHE A 43 9.15 -26.00 -38.66
C PHE A 43 10.09 -25.90 -37.47
N LEU A 44 10.86 -26.95 -37.19
CA LEU A 44 11.86 -26.93 -36.13
C LEU A 44 12.90 -25.84 -36.39
N MET A 45 13.36 -25.68 -37.64
CA MET A 45 14.26 -24.59 -38.02
C MET A 45 13.67 -23.21 -37.72
N ILE A 46 12.41 -22.97 -38.10
CA ILE A 46 11.71 -21.70 -37.80
C ILE A 46 11.65 -21.47 -36.29
N ILE A 47 11.22 -22.47 -35.51
CA ILE A 47 11.15 -22.39 -34.04
C ILE A 47 12.52 -22.10 -33.44
N GLY A 48 13.57 -22.78 -33.93
CA GLY A 48 14.95 -22.58 -33.48
C GLY A 48 15.44 -21.15 -33.74
N VAL A 49 15.16 -20.59 -34.93
CA VAL A 49 15.50 -19.19 -35.24
C VAL A 49 14.76 -18.23 -34.31
N LEU A 50 13.46 -18.44 -34.07
CA LEU A 50 12.70 -17.61 -33.13
C LEU A 50 13.32 -17.64 -31.73
N PHE A 51 13.67 -18.83 -31.22
CA PHE A 51 14.29 -18.98 -29.90
C PHE A 51 15.67 -18.32 -29.82
N VAL A 52 16.48 -18.37 -30.88
CA VAL A 52 17.79 -17.70 -30.92
C VAL A 52 17.62 -16.18 -30.84
N ILE A 53 16.67 -15.61 -31.59
CA ILE A 53 16.39 -14.16 -31.54
C ILE A 53 15.92 -13.77 -30.13
N SER A 54 14.99 -14.50 -29.54
CA SER A 54 14.53 -14.26 -28.16
C SER A 54 15.64 -14.41 -27.13
N ALA A 55 16.52 -15.39 -27.29
CA ALA A 55 17.62 -15.62 -26.36
C ALA A 55 18.63 -14.45 -26.37
N PHE A 56 18.88 -13.86 -27.54
CA PHE A 56 19.71 -12.66 -27.63
C PHE A 56 19.04 -11.48 -26.91
N SER A 57 17.74 -11.27 -27.10
CA SER A 57 17.01 -10.19 -26.42
C SER A 57 16.97 -10.39 -24.90
N PHE A 58 16.74 -11.63 -24.42
CA PHE A 58 16.77 -11.95 -22.99
C PHE A 58 18.17 -11.80 -22.39
N GLY A 59 19.22 -12.18 -23.14
CA GLY A 59 20.61 -11.95 -22.74
C GLY A 59 20.93 -10.47 -22.55
N ARG A 60 20.48 -9.62 -23.49
CA ARG A 60 20.63 -8.15 -23.38
C ARG A 60 19.86 -7.59 -22.19
N LEU A 61 18.60 -7.98 -22.02
CA LEU A 61 17.76 -7.56 -20.89
C LEU A 61 18.40 -7.94 -19.55
N ASN A 62 18.83 -9.20 -19.39
CA ASN A 62 19.51 -9.66 -18.18
C ASN A 62 20.81 -8.90 -17.91
N GLY A 63 21.58 -8.55 -18.96
CA GLY A 63 22.80 -7.74 -18.79
C GLY A 63 22.50 -6.37 -18.19
N ILE A 64 21.43 -5.71 -18.65
CA ILE A 64 20.96 -4.43 -18.12
C ILE A 64 20.51 -4.58 -16.67
N THR A 65 19.63 -5.54 -16.38
CA THR A 65 19.03 -5.68 -15.04
C THR A 65 20.03 -6.19 -14.00
N ASP A 66 20.96 -7.08 -14.38
CA ASP A 66 22.04 -7.51 -13.49
C ASP A 66 22.94 -6.32 -13.12
N GLU A 67 23.23 -5.43 -14.07
CA GLU A 67 24.02 -4.23 -13.80
C GLU A 67 23.30 -3.23 -12.88
N MET A 68 21.98 -3.09 -13.05
CA MET A 68 21.15 -2.29 -12.16
C MET A 68 21.22 -2.83 -10.72
N ILE A 69 21.10 -4.15 -10.53
CA ILE A 69 21.22 -4.77 -9.21
C ILE A 69 22.63 -4.62 -8.64
N ASP A 70 23.68 -4.81 -9.44
CA ASP A 70 25.04 -4.60 -8.98
C ASP A 70 25.25 -3.15 -8.52
N PHE A 71 24.68 -2.18 -9.24
CA PHE A 71 24.67 -0.78 -8.81
C PHE A 71 23.86 -0.59 -7.52
N THR A 72 22.68 -1.19 -7.40
CA THR A 72 21.83 -1.14 -6.20
C THR A 72 22.58 -1.64 -4.97
N VAL A 73 23.27 -2.77 -5.07
CA VAL A 73 24.05 -3.35 -3.96
C VAL A 73 25.21 -2.43 -3.57
N ARG A 74 25.93 -1.87 -4.56
CA ARG A 74 26.99 -0.88 -4.31
C ARG A 74 26.44 0.36 -3.60
N LEU A 75 25.33 0.90 -4.10
CA LEU A 75 24.70 2.09 -3.57
C LEU A 75 24.20 1.88 -2.14
N GLN A 76 23.57 0.73 -1.86
CA GLN A 76 23.10 0.37 -0.52
C GLN A 76 24.27 0.28 0.47
N LYS A 77 25.41 -0.29 0.05
CA LYS A 77 26.61 -0.38 0.88
C LYS A 77 27.17 1.01 1.20
N GLU A 78 27.35 1.85 0.18
CA GLU A 78 27.82 3.23 0.35
C GLU A 78 26.88 4.05 1.24
N TYR A 79 25.57 3.82 1.15
CA TYR A 79 24.57 4.56 1.93
C TYR A 79 24.63 4.19 3.42
N LYS A 80 24.89 2.92 3.73
CA LYS A 80 25.14 2.46 5.09
C LYS A 80 26.44 3.03 5.64
N GLU A 81 27.51 3.02 4.86
CA GLU A 81 28.82 3.56 5.24
C GLU A 81 28.80 5.09 5.45
N SER A 82 27.96 5.82 4.70
CA SER A 82 27.79 7.27 4.85
C SER A 82 26.93 7.68 6.06
N GLY A 83 26.40 6.71 6.80
CA GLY A 83 25.48 6.96 7.93
C GLY A 83 24.12 7.48 7.49
N GLY A 84 23.63 7.06 6.31
CA GLY A 84 22.35 7.50 5.76
C GLY A 84 22.39 8.87 5.09
N LYS A 85 23.58 9.41 4.82
CA LYS A 85 23.74 10.67 4.07
C LYS A 85 23.51 10.42 2.59
N ASN A 86 22.82 11.38 1.96
CA ASN A 86 22.55 11.36 0.53
C ASN A 86 23.85 11.30 -0.28
N LEU A 87 23.89 10.42 -1.27
CA LEU A 87 25.07 10.09 -2.05
C LEU A 87 25.12 10.80 -3.40
N TRP A 88 24.14 11.66 -3.74
CA TRP A 88 24.07 12.29 -5.06
C TRP A 88 25.36 12.98 -5.47
N GLY A 89 26.05 13.65 -4.52
CA GLY A 89 27.32 14.33 -4.77
C GLY A 89 28.40 13.43 -5.36
N ASN A 90 28.39 12.13 -5.06
CA ASN A 90 29.35 11.16 -5.59
C ASN A 90 29.05 10.77 -7.05
N TYR A 91 27.79 10.85 -7.46
CA TYR A 91 27.31 10.40 -8.77
C TYR A 91 27.04 11.54 -9.75
N GLN A 92 26.86 12.77 -9.26
CA GLN A 92 26.61 13.95 -10.09
C GLN A 92 27.71 14.18 -11.13
N GLY A 93 28.96 13.81 -10.83
CA GLY A 93 30.13 13.97 -11.71
C GLY A 93 30.50 12.76 -12.57
N ARG A 94 30.00 11.56 -12.26
CA ARG A 94 30.42 10.31 -12.92
C ARG A 94 29.59 9.97 -14.15
N ASN A 95 30.21 9.87 -15.32
CA ASN A 95 29.58 9.56 -16.60
C ASN A 95 29.67 8.08 -17.01
N ASP A 96 30.39 7.30 -16.23
CA ASP A 96 30.78 5.90 -16.44
C ASP A 96 30.23 4.99 -15.34
N VAL A 97 29.14 5.39 -14.69
CA VAL A 97 28.48 4.60 -13.62
C VAL A 97 27.97 3.25 -14.13
N PHE A 98 27.58 3.21 -15.40
CA PHE A 98 27.13 2.02 -16.10
C PHE A 98 28.05 1.70 -17.28
N GLU A 99 28.44 0.43 -17.41
CA GLU A 99 29.08 -0.21 -18.53
C GLU A 99 28.11 -0.35 -19.72
N ASN A 100 26.84 -0.71 -19.47
CA ASN A 100 25.85 -0.82 -20.52
C ASN A 100 25.54 0.55 -21.15
N GLU A 101 25.61 0.61 -22.48
CA GLU A 101 25.44 1.86 -23.22
C GLU A 101 24.04 2.47 -23.05
N GLU A 102 22.97 1.66 -23.04
CA GLU A 102 21.60 2.14 -22.91
C GLU A 102 21.37 2.79 -21.52
N LEU A 103 21.79 2.11 -20.45
CA LEU A 103 21.74 2.64 -19.09
C LEU A 103 22.62 3.90 -18.92
N ARG A 104 23.84 3.86 -19.46
CA ARG A 104 24.78 4.99 -19.39
C ARG A 104 24.21 6.22 -20.08
N VAL A 105 23.60 6.07 -21.25
CA VAL A 105 22.97 7.18 -21.98
C VAL A 105 21.76 7.71 -21.20
N ALA A 106 20.89 6.84 -20.68
CA ALA A 106 19.73 7.24 -19.88
C ALA A 106 20.14 7.99 -18.61
N PHE A 107 21.10 7.45 -17.85
CA PHE A 107 21.62 8.07 -16.63
C PHE A 107 22.33 9.40 -16.91
N ASN A 108 23.07 9.51 -18.01
CA ASN A 108 23.70 10.78 -18.40
C ASN A 108 22.66 11.85 -18.79
N LYS A 109 21.57 11.48 -19.46
CA LYS A 109 20.45 12.40 -19.72
C LYS A 109 19.84 12.91 -18.41
N TYR A 110 19.59 12.01 -17.47
CA TYR A 110 19.11 12.36 -16.12
C TYR A 110 20.07 13.35 -15.43
N ARG A 111 21.37 13.04 -15.39
CA ARG A 111 22.39 13.92 -14.79
C ARG A 111 22.43 15.31 -15.41
N MET A 112 22.36 15.40 -16.75
CA MET A 112 22.33 16.67 -17.47
C MET A 112 21.06 17.46 -17.13
N ARG A 113 19.91 16.80 -16.99
CA ARG A 113 18.66 17.43 -16.56
C ARG A 113 18.78 17.98 -15.14
N ILE A 114 19.24 17.17 -14.18
CA ILE A 114 19.46 17.63 -12.81
C ILE A 114 20.42 18.83 -12.76
N LYS A 115 21.50 18.79 -13.53
CA LYS A 115 22.45 19.92 -13.63
C LYS A 115 21.78 21.18 -14.17
N SER A 116 20.89 21.06 -15.16
CA SER A 116 20.12 22.20 -15.70
C SER A 116 19.10 22.78 -14.72
N LEU A 117 18.61 21.97 -13.78
CA LEU A 117 17.68 22.39 -12.72
C LEU A 117 18.41 22.91 -11.47
N GLY A 118 19.75 22.79 -11.43
CA GLY A 118 20.58 23.29 -10.35
C GLY A 118 20.66 24.81 -10.35
N THR A 119 20.14 25.43 -9.29
CA THR A 119 20.27 26.87 -9.03
C THR A 119 21.23 27.11 -7.86
N LYS A 120 21.60 28.37 -7.60
CA LYS A 120 22.41 28.73 -6.41
C LYS A 120 21.78 28.31 -5.07
N ARG A 121 20.45 28.10 -5.04
CA ARG A 121 19.70 27.71 -3.84
C ARG A 121 19.49 26.20 -3.72
N GLY A 122 19.76 25.40 -4.75
CA GLY A 122 19.41 23.99 -4.82
C GLY A 122 18.65 23.63 -6.10
N ILE A 123 17.99 22.48 -6.13
CA ILE A 123 17.28 21.99 -7.31
C ILE A 123 15.85 22.54 -7.32
N SER A 124 15.49 23.21 -8.41
CA SER A 124 14.23 23.99 -8.53
C SER A 124 12.97 23.14 -8.69
N ALA A 125 13.10 21.90 -9.17
CA ALA A 125 11.98 20.99 -9.39
C ALA A 125 12.39 19.53 -9.11
N PRO A 126 11.49 18.71 -8.54
CA PRO A 126 11.72 17.28 -8.43
C PRO A 126 11.89 16.69 -9.84
N CYS A 127 12.80 15.73 -9.96
CA CYS A 127 13.08 15.03 -11.20
C CYS A 127 13.47 13.60 -10.84
N ASP A 128 12.61 12.67 -11.21
CA ASP A 128 12.76 11.26 -10.88
C ASP A 128 13.59 10.55 -11.96
N LEU A 129 14.44 9.62 -11.52
CA LEU A 129 15.25 8.81 -12.42
C LEU A 129 14.38 7.92 -13.34
N GLU A 130 13.18 7.57 -12.86
CA GLU A 130 12.17 6.79 -13.57
C GLU A 130 11.72 7.43 -14.90
N GLU A 131 11.86 8.75 -15.08
CA GLU A 131 11.59 9.37 -16.39
C GLU A 131 12.58 8.93 -17.49
N TYR A 132 13.74 8.39 -17.10
CA TYR A 132 14.83 8.02 -18.01
C TYR A 132 15.12 6.52 -18.03
N ILE A 133 15.06 5.87 -16.86
CA ILE A 133 15.24 4.43 -16.69
C ILE A 133 13.93 3.87 -16.17
N ASN A 134 13.16 3.24 -17.05
CA ASN A 134 11.80 2.75 -16.79
C ASN A 134 11.51 1.44 -17.53
N GLU A 135 10.27 0.99 -17.38
CA GLU A 135 9.73 -0.19 -18.05
C GLU A 135 9.88 -0.10 -19.58
N ASP A 136 9.74 1.07 -20.21
CA ASP A 136 9.91 1.22 -21.67
C ASP A 136 11.34 0.88 -22.12
N LEU A 137 12.36 1.21 -21.31
CA LEU A 137 13.75 0.83 -21.58
C LEU A 137 13.90 -0.69 -21.55
N LEU A 138 13.34 -1.33 -20.52
CA LEU A 138 13.37 -2.79 -20.40
C LEU A 138 12.59 -3.48 -21.53
N ASP A 139 11.45 -2.94 -21.91
CA ASP A 139 10.64 -3.45 -23.02
C ASP A 139 11.37 -3.41 -24.35
N ARG A 140 12.09 -2.32 -24.62
CA ARG A 140 12.94 -2.18 -25.81
C ARG A 140 14.12 -3.15 -25.76
N ALA A 141 14.78 -3.28 -24.61
CA ALA A 141 15.90 -4.20 -24.41
C ALA A 141 15.47 -5.67 -24.59
N GLY A 142 14.32 -6.02 -24.01
CA GLY A 142 13.71 -7.34 -24.08
C GLY A 142 12.94 -7.64 -25.36
N MET A 143 12.88 -6.71 -26.34
CA MET A 143 12.09 -6.86 -27.57
C MET A 143 10.64 -7.29 -27.30
N ASN A 144 9.97 -6.59 -26.37
CA ASN A 144 8.65 -6.96 -25.84
C ASN A 144 7.61 -7.22 -26.94
N PHE A 145 7.57 -6.36 -27.96
CA PHE A 145 6.68 -6.50 -29.12
C PHE A 145 6.89 -7.81 -29.90
N PHE A 146 8.14 -8.23 -30.10
CA PHE A 146 8.44 -9.47 -30.80
C PHE A 146 8.13 -10.68 -29.92
N ASN A 147 8.64 -10.69 -28.69
CA ASN A 147 8.54 -11.85 -27.80
C ASN A 147 7.11 -12.14 -27.33
N SER A 148 6.28 -11.12 -27.13
CA SER A 148 4.85 -11.31 -26.80
C SER A 148 4.08 -12.06 -27.90
N GLY A 149 4.48 -11.91 -29.17
CA GLY A 149 3.83 -12.56 -30.31
C GLY A 149 4.23 -14.02 -30.55
N ILE A 150 5.41 -14.44 -30.08
CA ILE A 150 5.98 -15.76 -30.41
C ILE A 150 5.11 -16.91 -29.95
N SER A 151 4.53 -16.84 -28.74
CA SER A 151 3.62 -17.88 -28.25
C SER A 151 2.43 -18.08 -29.22
N GLY A 152 1.84 -17.00 -29.72
CA GLY A 152 0.79 -17.08 -30.75
C GLY A 152 1.30 -17.69 -32.06
N THR A 153 2.48 -17.28 -32.52
CA THR A 153 3.10 -17.83 -33.74
C THR A 153 3.39 -19.33 -33.63
N LEU A 154 3.89 -19.81 -32.49
CA LEU A 154 4.18 -21.23 -32.26
C LEU A 154 2.91 -22.10 -32.29
N THR A 155 1.83 -21.62 -31.68
CA THR A 155 0.52 -22.27 -31.78
C THR A 155 0.02 -22.27 -33.22
N GLY A 156 0.15 -21.13 -33.91
CA GLY A 156 -0.21 -21.00 -35.33
C GLY A 156 0.56 -21.96 -36.23
N LEU A 157 1.87 -22.13 -36.01
CA LEU A 157 2.69 -23.12 -36.72
C LEU A 157 2.21 -24.55 -36.44
N GLY A 158 1.87 -24.88 -35.20
CA GLY A 158 1.29 -26.19 -34.87
C GLY A 158 -0.02 -26.48 -35.63
N ILE A 159 -0.90 -25.48 -35.72
CA ILE A 159 -2.15 -25.57 -36.49
C ILE A 159 -1.84 -25.72 -38.00
N LEU A 160 -0.91 -24.92 -38.54
CA LEU A 160 -0.52 -24.96 -39.94
C LEU A 160 0.08 -26.33 -40.34
N GLY A 161 0.88 -26.93 -39.46
CA GLY A 161 1.41 -28.28 -39.67
C GLY A 161 0.34 -29.35 -39.72
N THR A 162 -0.74 -29.17 -38.96
CA THR A 162 -1.89 -30.07 -39.02
C THR A 162 -2.56 -30.01 -40.39
N PHE A 163 -2.82 -28.79 -40.88
CA PHE A 163 -3.42 -28.61 -42.20
C PHE A 163 -2.53 -29.14 -43.33
N LEU A 164 -1.21 -28.91 -43.28
CA LEU A 164 -0.29 -29.44 -44.28
C LEU A 164 -0.21 -30.97 -44.23
N GLY A 165 -0.09 -31.57 -43.05
CA GLY A 165 0.00 -33.02 -42.91
C GLY A 165 -1.29 -33.74 -43.36
N LEU A 166 -2.46 -33.18 -43.06
CA LEU A 166 -3.74 -33.70 -43.55
C LEU A 166 -3.91 -33.48 -45.06
N SER A 167 -3.58 -32.31 -45.58
CA SER A 167 -3.70 -32.01 -47.02
C SER A 167 -2.81 -32.92 -47.86
N LEU A 168 -1.61 -33.26 -47.38
CA LEU A 168 -0.71 -34.18 -48.06
C LEU A 168 -1.12 -35.64 -47.92
N GLY A 169 -1.63 -36.03 -46.73
CA GLY A 169 -2.22 -37.37 -46.53
C GLY A 169 -3.44 -37.62 -47.40
N LEU A 170 -4.27 -36.59 -47.63
CA LEU A 170 -5.42 -36.65 -48.54
C LEU A 170 -5.03 -36.52 -50.01
N GLY A 171 -3.97 -35.76 -50.34
CA GLY A 171 -3.49 -35.62 -51.72
C GLY A 171 -2.97 -36.92 -52.33
N ALA A 172 -2.58 -37.89 -51.50
CA ALA A 172 -2.23 -39.24 -51.91
C ALA A 172 -3.45 -40.12 -52.30
N PHE A 173 -4.68 -39.68 -52.04
CA PHE A 173 -5.88 -40.38 -52.51
C PHE A 173 -6.08 -40.13 -54.00
N SER A 174 -5.71 -41.10 -54.82
CA SER A 174 -6.12 -41.20 -56.22
C SER A 174 -6.29 -42.68 -56.54
N GLY A 175 -7.52 -43.13 -56.79
CA GLY A 175 -7.77 -44.52 -57.17
C GLY A 175 -9.25 -44.82 -57.41
N ASP A 176 -9.56 -45.35 -58.60
CA ASP A 176 -10.87 -45.85 -59.01
C ASP A 176 -11.17 -47.29 -58.50
N ASP A 177 -10.24 -47.93 -57.77
CA ASP A 177 -10.30 -49.33 -57.34
C ASP A 177 -10.18 -49.52 -55.81
N ILE A 178 -10.86 -50.54 -55.27
CA ILE A 178 -10.93 -50.80 -53.81
C ILE A 178 -9.57 -51.18 -53.19
N PHE A 179 -8.67 -51.83 -53.94
CA PHE A 179 -7.35 -52.21 -53.46
C PHE A 179 -6.40 -51.00 -53.31
N THR A 180 -6.50 -50.02 -54.21
CA THR A 180 -5.76 -48.75 -54.09
C THR A 180 -6.28 -47.89 -52.94
N ILE A 181 -7.58 -47.98 -52.60
CA ILE A 181 -8.13 -47.32 -51.42
C ILE A 181 -7.52 -47.88 -50.12
N SER A 182 -7.28 -49.20 -50.01
CA SER A 182 -6.69 -49.81 -48.81
C SER A 182 -5.26 -49.34 -48.54
N ASP A 183 -4.41 -49.24 -49.57
CA ASP A 183 -3.04 -48.72 -49.43
C ASP A 183 -3.02 -47.21 -49.15
N ASN A 184 -3.99 -46.46 -49.69
CA ASN A 184 -4.15 -45.03 -49.42
C ASN A 184 -4.55 -44.73 -47.96
N VAL A 185 -5.23 -45.66 -47.28
CA VAL A 185 -5.53 -45.53 -45.83
C VAL A 185 -4.24 -45.52 -45.00
N GLY A 186 -3.24 -46.33 -45.35
CA GLY A 186 -1.95 -46.35 -44.66
C GLY A 186 -1.21 -45.01 -44.76
N SER A 187 -1.16 -44.44 -45.98
CA SER A 187 -0.57 -43.12 -46.24
C SER A 187 -1.28 -42.00 -45.47
N LEU A 188 -2.62 -42.05 -45.43
CA LEU A 188 -3.44 -41.09 -44.68
C LEU A 188 -3.17 -41.14 -43.18
N LEU A 189 -3.16 -42.35 -42.60
CA LEU A 189 -2.88 -42.55 -41.18
C LEU A 189 -1.47 -42.04 -40.82
N SER A 190 -0.48 -42.22 -41.71
CA SER A 190 0.86 -41.68 -41.52
C SER A 190 0.89 -40.15 -41.58
N GLY A 191 0.18 -39.52 -42.52
CA GLY A 191 0.09 -38.06 -42.62
C GLY A 191 -0.62 -37.43 -41.41
N MET A 192 -1.69 -38.07 -40.93
CA MET A 192 -2.43 -37.65 -39.75
C MET A 192 -1.58 -37.78 -38.46
N LYS A 193 -0.77 -38.83 -38.33
CA LYS A 193 0.14 -38.99 -37.18
C LYS A 193 1.16 -37.84 -37.11
N VAL A 194 1.74 -37.47 -38.24
CA VAL A 194 2.70 -36.36 -38.31
C VAL A 194 2.02 -35.02 -37.99
N ALA A 195 0.88 -34.74 -38.61
CA ALA A 195 0.05 -33.56 -38.32
C ALA A 195 -0.24 -33.41 -36.82
N PHE A 196 -0.62 -34.50 -36.16
CA PHE A 196 -0.88 -34.52 -34.73
C PHE A 196 0.36 -34.15 -33.91
N HIS A 197 1.51 -34.77 -34.19
CA HIS A 197 2.74 -34.46 -33.46
C HIS A 197 3.19 -33.01 -33.65
N THR A 198 3.07 -32.47 -34.87
CA THR A 198 3.38 -31.07 -35.17
C THR A 198 2.55 -30.09 -34.35
N SER A 199 1.26 -30.37 -34.17
CA SER A 199 0.39 -29.57 -33.29
C SER A 199 0.82 -29.66 -31.83
N VAL A 200 1.09 -30.88 -31.35
CA VAL A 200 1.44 -31.13 -29.94
C VAL A 200 2.70 -30.37 -29.54
N TYR A 201 3.80 -30.49 -30.31
CA TYR A 201 5.01 -29.77 -29.93
C TYR A 201 4.91 -28.26 -30.17
N GLY A 202 4.15 -27.80 -31.17
CA GLY A 202 3.91 -26.36 -31.40
C GLY A 202 3.20 -25.70 -30.22
N ILE A 203 2.13 -26.33 -29.72
CA ILE A 203 1.40 -25.89 -28.53
C ILE A 203 2.30 -26.00 -27.28
N PHE A 204 3.05 -27.09 -27.14
CA PHE A 204 3.94 -27.27 -26.01
C PHE A 204 5.02 -26.18 -25.94
N PHE A 205 5.70 -25.90 -27.05
CA PHE A 205 6.65 -24.80 -27.13
C PHE A 205 6.01 -23.44 -26.86
N SER A 206 4.78 -23.21 -27.35
CA SER A 206 4.05 -21.98 -27.07
C SER A 206 3.83 -21.75 -25.58
N LEU A 207 3.38 -22.78 -24.85
CA LEU A 207 3.13 -22.69 -23.42
C LEU A 207 4.43 -22.46 -22.63
N VAL A 208 5.46 -23.26 -22.92
CA VAL A 208 6.76 -23.13 -22.26
C VAL A 208 7.37 -21.76 -22.53
N PHE A 209 7.34 -21.31 -23.78
CA PHE A 209 7.85 -20.00 -24.15
C PHE A 209 7.11 -18.89 -23.42
N ASN A 210 5.77 -18.95 -23.35
CA ASN A 210 4.96 -17.95 -22.66
C ASN A 210 5.34 -17.83 -21.17
N VAL A 211 5.49 -18.97 -20.48
CA VAL A 211 5.89 -19.01 -19.08
C VAL A 211 7.30 -18.43 -18.89
N VAL A 212 8.26 -18.84 -19.71
CA VAL A 212 9.64 -18.37 -19.63
C VAL A 212 9.72 -16.86 -19.86
N TYR A 213 9.09 -16.37 -20.93
CA TYR A 213 9.07 -14.96 -21.28
C TYR A 213 8.42 -14.10 -20.18
N ARG A 214 7.24 -14.49 -19.67
CA ARG A 214 6.58 -13.78 -18.58
C ARG A 214 7.42 -13.76 -17.30
N SER A 215 8.08 -14.87 -16.98
CA SER A 215 8.93 -14.97 -15.79
C SER A 215 10.16 -14.05 -15.89
N ILE A 216 10.82 -14.02 -17.05
CA ILE A 216 11.97 -13.15 -17.30
C ILE A 216 11.56 -11.68 -17.22
N MET A 217 10.43 -11.31 -17.81
CA MET A 217 9.99 -9.92 -17.79
C MET A 217 9.58 -9.47 -16.39
N SER A 218 8.89 -10.34 -15.63
CA SER A 218 8.55 -10.07 -14.22
C SER A 218 9.80 -9.84 -13.36
N ASP A 219 10.84 -10.69 -13.51
CA ASP A 219 12.13 -10.53 -12.82
C ASP A 219 12.80 -9.20 -13.20
N ALA A 220 12.71 -8.80 -14.47
CA ALA A 220 13.28 -7.54 -14.94
C ALA A 220 12.60 -6.31 -14.34
N TYR A 221 11.26 -6.29 -14.28
CA TYR A 221 10.52 -5.18 -13.66
C TYR A 221 10.76 -5.10 -12.14
N GLU A 222 10.82 -6.24 -11.45
CA GLU A 222 11.13 -6.28 -10.01
C GLU A 222 12.52 -5.69 -9.73
N LYS A 223 13.53 -6.05 -10.53
CA LYS A 223 14.88 -5.48 -10.41
C LYS A 223 14.94 -3.98 -10.70
N LEU A 224 14.12 -3.50 -11.65
CA LEU A 224 13.97 -2.07 -11.94
C LEU A 224 13.40 -1.33 -10.72
N ASP A 225 12.33 -1.85 -10.11
CA ASP A 225 11.72 -1.24 -8.93
C ASP A 225 12.69 -1.23 -7.74
N GLU A 226 13.41 -2.32 -7.50
CA GLU A 226 14.44 -2.39 -6.45
C GLU A 226 15.53 -1.33 -6.66
N PHE A 227 15.99 -1.18 -7.91
CA PHE A 227 16.96 -0.16 -8.30
C PHE A 227 16.44 1.26 -8.12
N LEU A 228 15.24 1.57 -8.62
CA LEU A 228 14.64 2.89 -8.52
C LEU A 228 14.37 3.25 -7.05
N GLY A 229 13.85 2.31 -6.26
CA GLY A 229 13.60 2.48 -4.84
C GLY A 229 14.87 2.78 -4.06
N MET A 230 15.94 2.00 -4.29
CA MET A 230 17.22 2.24 -3.63
C MET A 230 17.88 3.55 -4.10
N PHE A 231 17.74 3.91 -5.38
CA PHE A 231 18.21 5.19 -5.89
C PHE A 231 17.46 6.36 -5.24
N ARG A 232 16.13 6.29 -5.17
CA ARG A 232 15.24 7.27 -4.54
C ARG A 232 15.64 7.51 -3.08
N GLN A 233 15.93 6.45 -2.35
CA GLN A 233 16.36 6.55 -0.95
C GLN A 233 17.77 7.14 -0.79
N ALA A 234 18.75 6.64 -1.56
CA ALA A 234 20.17 6.87 -1.27
C ALA A 234 20.78 8.02 -2.07
N ALA A 235 20.33 8.28 -3.29
CA ALA A 235 21.00 9.16 -4.25
C ALA A 235 20.08 10.20 -4.92
N GLN A 236 18.77 10.18 -4.67
CA GLN A 236 17.88 11.20 -5.23
C GLN A 236 18.25 12.58 -4.69
N PRO A 237 18.49 13.57 -5.56
CA PRO A 237 18.77 14.92 -5.12
C PRO A 237 17.56 15.53 -4.42
N ARG A 238 17.78 16.21 -3.28
CA ARG A 238 16.71 16.94 -2.59
C ARG A 238 16.26 18.13 -3.43
N SER A 239 14.95 18.24 -3.66
CA SER A 239 14.34 19.40 -4.31
C SER A 239 13.93 20.44 -3.27
N LEU A 240 14.03 21.73 -3.60
CA LEU A 240 13.65 22.82 -2.69
C LEU A 240 12.16 22.80 -2.31
N LYS A 241 11.30 22.35 -3.24
CA LYS A 241 9.85 22.28 -3.05
C LYS A 241 9.40 21.21 -2.06
N GLU A 242 10.15 20.11 -1.93
CA GLU A 242 9.86 19.09 -0.92
C GLU A 242 10.21 19.56 0.48
N ASP A 243 11.37 20.20 0.69
CA ASP A 243 11.76 20.65 2.03
C ASP A 243 10.81 21.73 2.57
N GLU A 244 10.28 22.64 1.73
CA GLU A 244 9.28 23.63 2.16
C GLU A 244 7.93 23.01 2.54
N ASN A 245 7.42 22.06 1.74
CA ASN A 245 6.15 21.37 2.03
C ASN A 245 6.28 20.43 3.24
N THR A 246 7.43 19.77 3.40
CA THR A 246 7.66 18.84 4.52
C THR A 246 7.91 19.60 5.82
N ALA A 247 8.65 20.72 5.77
CA ALA A 247 8.81 21.61 6.93
C ALA A 247 7.47 22.23 7.35
N ALA A 248 6.65 22.68 6.39
CA ALA A 248 5.30 23.17 6.68
C ALA A 248 4.42 22.09 7.33
N MET A 249 4.50 20.84 6.87
CA MET A 249 3.78 19.71 7.45
C MET A 249 4.25 19.35 8.88
N VAL A 250 5.57 19.39 9.14
CA VAL A 250 6.14 19.13 10.47
C VAL A 250 5.77 20.24 11.45
N VAL A 251 5.82 21.51 11.03
CA VAL A 251 5.37 22.65 11.84
C VAL A 251 3.86 22.56 12.12
N TYR A 252 3.06 22.18 11.13
CA TYR A 252 1.62 21.94 11.28
C TYR A 252 1.32 20.82 12.31
N GLN A 253 2.03 19.69 12.24
CA GLN A 253 1.87 18.60 13.21
C GLN A 253 2.33 18.98 14.62
N ALA A 254 3.45 19.71 14.74
CA ALA A 254 3.94 20.18 16.03
C ALA A 254 2.96 21.17 16.70
N SER A 255 2.36 22.06 15.90
CA SER A 255 1.30 22.97 16.35
C SER A 255 0.07 22.18 16.82
N MET A 256 -0.41 21.22 16.02
CA MET A 256 -1.55 20.36 16.38
C MET A 256 -1.30 19.57 17.68
N MET A 257 -0.10 19.04 17.89
CA MET A 257 0.29 18.38 19.13
C MET A 257 0.30 19.32 20.33
N GLY A 258 0.76 20.56 20.15
CA GLY A 258 0.70 21.60 21.16
C GLY A 258 -0.73 21.87 21.62
N THR A 259 -1.64 22.03 20.66
CA THR A 259 -3.07 22.25 20.91
C THR A 259 -3.73 21.06 21.62
N LEU A 260 -3.44 19.83 21.18
CA LEU A 260 -3.95 18.61 21.83
C LEU A 260 -3.47 18.48 23.28
N LYS A 261 -2.23 18.87 23.56
CA LYS A 261 -1.69 18.89 24.92
C LYS A 261 -2.39 19.93 25.79
N GLN A 262 -2.65 21.12 25.25
CA GLN A 262 -3.34 22.19 25.96
C GLN A 262 -4.80 21.82 26.29
N MET A 263 -5.50 21.14 25.37
CA MET A 263 -6.82 20.53 25.65
C MET A 263 -6.76 19.49 26.77
N LEU A 264 -5.75 18.61 26.74
CA LEU A 264 -5.56 17.56 27.76
C LEU A 264 -5.30 18.14 29.15
N ASP A 265 -4.51 19.21 29.25
CA ASP A 265 -4.21 19.87 30.51
C ASP A 265 -5.43 20.62 31.07
N MET A 266 -6.25 21.22 30.19
CA MET A 266 -7.53 21.83 30.58
C MET A 266 -8.54 20.78 31.11
N MET A 267 -8.68 19.64 30.42
CA MET A 267 -9.53 18.54 30.88
C MET A 267 -9.07 17.93 32.21
N LYS A 268 -7.75 17.85 32.46
CA LYS A 268 -7.21 17.36 33.73
C LYS A 268 -7.39 18.35 34.88
N GLY A 269 -7.27 19.65 34.62
CA GLY A 269 -7.49 20.71 35.61
C GLY A 269 -8.93 20.68 36.14
N ASP A 270 -9.90 20.59 35.24
CA ASP A 270 -11.32 20.65 35.59
C ASP A 270 -11.79 19.38 36.34
N ALA A 271 -11.28 18.19 35.99
CA ALA A 271 -11.66 16.94 36.66
C ALA A 271 -11.19 16.90 38.13
N ALA A 272 -10.01 17.45 38.43
CA ALA A 272 -9.47 17.54 39.78
C ALA A 272 -10.30 18.52 40.65
N GLU A 273 -10.70 19.65 40.08
CA GLU A 273 -11.53 20.64 40.77
C GLU A 273 -12.96 20.15 40.99
N GLN A 274 -13.53 19.42 40.03
CA GLN A 274 -14.86 18.80 40.16
C GLN A 274 -14.89 17.71 41.25
N THR A 275 -13.84 16.88 41.33
CA THR A 275 -13.72 15.84 42.38
C THR A 275 -13.59 16.46 43.76
N ALA A 276 -12.78 17.52 43.91
CA ALA A 276 -12.65 18.25 45.17
C ALA A 276 -13.95 19.01 45.55
N GLY A 277 -14.71 19.49 44.57
CA GLY A 277 -16.02 20.07 44.77
C GLY A 277 -17.03 19.06 45.33
N VAL A 278 -17.04 17.84 44.77
CA VAL A 278 -17.92 16.75 45.23
C VAL A 278 -17.55 16.28 46.63
N GLU A 279 -16.27 16.09 46.96
CA GLU A 279 -15.85 15.73 48.33
C GLU A 279 -16.28 16.78 49.36
N ARG A 280 -16.12 18.07 49.07
CA ARG A 280 -16.59 19.14 49.98
C ARG A 280 -18.11 19.15 50.15
N ILE A 281 -18.86 18.79 49.11
CA ILE A 281 -20.33 18.67 49.19
C ILE A 281 -20.70 17.49 50.09
N VAL A 282 -20.04 16.35 49.93
CA VAL A 282 -20.26 15.15 50.74
C VAL A 282 -19.91 15.42 52.21
N ASP A 283 -18.74 15.99 52.50
CA ASP A 283 -18.33 16.30 53.88
C ASP A 283 -19.29 17.27 54.57
N LYS A 284 -19.73 18.31 53.86
CA LYS A 284 -20.66 19.30 54.40
C LYS A 284 -22.05 18.72 54.60
N PHE A 285 -22.50 17.83 53.70
CA PHE A 285 -23.76 17.11 53.82
C PHE A 285 -23.75 16.16 55.01
N THR A 286 -22.67 15.37 55.19
CA THR A 286 -22.51 14.46 56.33
C THR A 286 -22.45 15.23 57.66
N ALA A 287 -21.72 16.34 57.72
CA ALA A 287 -21.65 17.18 58.91
C ALA A 287 -23.03 17.77 59.30
N GLN A 288 -23.76 18.35 58.34
CA GLN A 288 -25.11 18.89 58.59
C GLN A 288 -26.11 17.80 58.98
N MET A 289 -26.02 16.62 58.37
CA MET A 289 -26.88 15.49 58.69
C MET A 289 -26.61 14.99 60.11
N GLN A 290 -25.36 14.94 60.55
CA GLN A 290 -24.97 14.46 61.89
C GLN A 290 -25.29 15.46 63.00
N GLU A 291 -25.19 16.75 62.72
CA GLU A 291 -25.54 17.83 63.65
C GLU A 291 -27.07 17.94 63.84
N SER A 292 -27.84 17.97 62.73
CA SER A 292 -29.28 18.16 62.80
C SER A 292 -30.03 16.90 63.27
N LEU A 293 -29.74 15.71 62.71
CA LEU A 293 -30.43 14.48 63.12
C LEU A 293 -29.99 14.00 64.51
N GLY A 294 -28.76 14.32 64.92
CA GLY A 294 -28.23 13.95 66.24
C GLY A 294 -28.97 14.62 67.39
N GLU A 295 -29.31 15.91 67.26
CA GLU A 295 -30.15 16.60 68.24
C GLU A 295 -31.61 16.13 68.18
N ASP A 296 -32.18 15.98 66.97
CA ASP A 296 -33.58 15.56 66.80
C ASP A 296 -33.84 14.16 67.37
N PHE A 297 -32.94 13.19 67.19
CA PHE A 297 -33.09 11.85 67.80
C PHE A 297 -32.94 11.87 69.33
N LYS A 298 -32.15 12.80 69.86
CA LYS A 298 -31.95 12.95 71.30
C LYS A 298 -33.17 13.59 71.97
N GLU A 299 -33.81 14.55 71.31
CA GLU A 299 -35.11 15.07 71.72
C GLU A 299 -36.22 14.03 71.58
N LEU A 300 -36.29 13.31 70.46
CA LEU A 300 -37.26 12.22 70.26
C LEU A 300 -37.11 11.13 71.33
N GLY A 301 -35.88 10.76 71.68
CA GLY A 301 -35.58 9.79 72.74
C GLY A 301 -35.93 10.29 74.14
N LYS A 302 -35.87 11.60 74.38
CA LYS A 302 -36.38 12.23 75.61
C LYS A 302 -37.91 12.16 75.67
N ALA A 303 -38.58 12.57 74.58
CA ALA A 303 -40.03 12.57 74.48
C ALA A 303 -40.61 11.16 74.67
N LEU A 304 -40.10 10.15 73.95
CA LEU A 304 -40.53 8.74 74.10
C LEU A 304 -40.37 8.20 75.52
N ARG A 305 -39.33 8.66 76.24
CA ARG A 305 -39.04 8.23 77.62
C ARG A 305 -39.93 8.93 78.65
N GLU A 306 -40.35 10.16 78.39
CA GLU A 306 -41.39 10.85 79.15
C GLU A 306 -42.79 10.25 78.90
N THR A 307 -43.13 9.93 77.65
CA THR A 307 -44.42 9.30 77.28
C THR A 307 -44.56 7.88 77.85
N GLY A 308 -43.47 7.10 77.90
CA GLY A 308 -43.48 5.73 78.45
C GLY A 308 -43.79 5.62 79.95
N ASN A 309 -43.65 6.71 80.72
CA ASN A 309 -43.93 6.73 82.16
C ASN A 309 -45.33 7.24 82.52
N VAL A 310 -46.08 7.83 81.58
CA VAL A 310 -47.33 8.56 81.87
C VAL A 310 -48.56 7.89 81.23
N GLN A 311 -48.48 6.59 80.94
CA GLN A 311 -49.63 5.77 80.54
C GLN A 311 -50.64 5.54 81.69
N ALA A 312 -51.27 6.61 82.17
CA ALA A 312 -52.51 6.58 82.93
C ALA A 312 -53.23 7.95 82.88
N VAL A 313 -54.21 8.04 81.98
CA VAL A 313 -55.44 8.88 82.08
C VAL A 313 -55.39 10.32 81.54
N ASN A 314 -55.74 10.44 80.25
CA ASN A 314 -56.71 11.34 79.61
C ASN A 314 -56.77 12.84 80.00
N ALA A 315 -56.03 13.66 79.25
CA ALA A 315 -56.42 15.02 78.77
C ALA A 315 -55.35 15.67 77.85
N ALA A 316 -54.40 14.90 77.31
CA ALA A 316 -53.22 15.40 76.60
C ALA A 316 -53.31 15.32 75.05
N ASP A 317 -54.41 14.79 74.49
CA ASP A 317 -54.49 14.45 73.05
C ASP A 317 -54.49 15.64 72.09
N THR A 318 -54.86 16.86 72.51
CA THR A 318 -54.95 18.00 71.58
C THR A 318 -53.68 18.85 71.55
N ARG A 319 -52.89 18.85 72.63
CA ARG A 319 -51.67 19.68 72.73
C ARG A 319 -50.49 19.01 72.03
N GLU A 320 -50.30 17.71 72.25
CA GLU A 320 -49.26 16.93 71.57
C GLU A 320 -49.49 16.87 70.05
N MET A 321 -50.75 16.79 69.59
CA MET A 321 -51.06 16.85 68.16
C MET A 321 -50.73 18.22 67.54
N ILE A 322 -50.98 19.33 68.25
CA ILE A 322 -50.60 20.68 67.78
C ILE A 322 -49.07 20.84 67.76
N GLU A 323 -48.36 20.31 68.76
CA GLU A 323 -46.89 20.33 68.80
C GLU A 323 -46.29 19.48 67.66
N ALA A 324 -46.82 18.29 67.41
CA ALA A 324 -46.40 17.44 66.30
C ALA A 324 -46.67 18.08 64.92
N VAL A 325 -47.84 18.71 64.74
CA VAL A 325 -48.17 19.44 63.49
C VAL A 325 -47.27 20.66 63.32
N THR A 326 -46.95 21.36 64.42
CA THR A 326 -46.04 22.52 64.40
C THR A 326 -44.62 22.09 64.04
N ALA A 327 -44.12 21.01 64.62
CA ALA A 327 -42.84 20.40 64.25
C ALA A 327 -42.84 19.95 62.77
N LEU A 328 -43.93 19.36 62.28
CA LEU A 328 -44.03 18.94 60.88
C LEU A 328 -44.04 20.13 59.90
N VAL A 329 -44.67 21.24 60.29
CA VAL A 329 -44.66 22.50 59.53
C VAL A 329 -43.28 23.15 59.54
N GLU A 330 -42.56 23.07 60.65
CA GLU A 330 -41.19 23.56 60.78
C GLU A 330 -40.22 22.73 59.93
N VAL A 331 -40.35 21.41 59.94
CA VAL A 331 -39.63 20.51 59.03
C VAL A 331 -39.96 20.84 57.57
N ASN A 332 -41.23 21.07 57.22
CA ASN A 332 -41.62 21.45 55.86
C ASN A 332 -40.98 22.79 55.43
N ARG A 333 -40.92 23.77 56.34
CA ARG A 333 -40.24 25.05 56.09
C ARG A 333 -38.74 24.87 55.89
N ASN A 334 -38.10 24.02 56.68
CA ASN A 334 -36.68 23.72 56.55
C ASN A 334 -36.38 23.00 55.23
N VAL A 335 -37.23 22.04 54.83
CA VAL A 335 -37.13 21.35 53.53
C VAL A 335 -37.33 22.33 52.37
N GLN A 336 -38.32 23.22 52.43
CA GLN A 336 -38.51 24.24 51.39
C GLN A 336 -37.33 25.22 51.30
N SER A 337 -36.74 25.62 52.43
CA SER A 337 -35.55 26.45 52.45
C SER A 337 -34.34 25.73 51.85
N ALA A 338 -34.16 24.44 52.15
CA ALA A 338 -33.11 23.63 51.54
C ALA A 338 -33.31 23.48 50.02
N LEU A 339 -34.55 23.26 49.58
CA LEU A 339 -34.89 23.18 48.16
C LEU A 339 -34.58 24.50 47.42
N ALA A 340 -34.92 25.64 48.03
CA ALA A 340 -34.60 26.95 47.47
C ALA A 340 -33.08 27.17 47.33
N LYS A 341 -32.28 26.74 48.32
CA LYS A 341 -30.81 26.80 48.24
C LYS A 341 -30.23 25.88 47.18
N VAL A 342 -30.84 24.72 46.94
CA VAL A 342 -30.45 23.80 45.86
C VAL A 342 -30.77 24.41 44.50
N MET A 343 -31.93 25.05 44.35
CA MET A 343 -32.30 25.73 43.10
C MET A 343 -31.37 26.90 42.78
N ASP A 344 -31.01 27.74 43.76
CA ASP A 344 -30.04 28.84 43.59
C ASP A 344 -28.65 28.32 43.17
N ARG A 345 -28.23 27.17 43.71
CA ARG A 345 -26.97 26.51 43.28
C ARG A 345 -27.06 25.93 41.88
N GLN A 346 -28.21 25.35 41.52
CA GLN A 346 -28.41 24.78 40.19
C GLN A 346 -28.41 25.88 39.12
N GLU A 347 -29.00 27.04 39.42
CA GLU A 347 -28.99 28.22 38.55
C GLU A 347 -27.56 28.76 38.38
N LYS A 348 -26.82 28.94 39.48
CA LYS A 348 -25.40 29.35 39.41
C LYS A 348 -24.53 28.37 38.63
N PHE A 349 -24.72 27.08 38.82
CA PHE A 349 -23.99 26.05 38.07
C PHE A 349 -24.34 26.08 36.57
N SER A 350 -25.61 26.32 36.23
CA SER A 350 -26.03 26.49 34.84
C SER A 350 -25.42 27.74 34.20
N ASP A 351 -25.28 28.83 34.96
CA ASP A 351 -24.62 30.05 34.50
C ASP A 351 -23.12 29.86 34.31
N GLU A 352 -22.44 29.16 35.23
CA GLU A 352 -21.03 28.79 35.09
C GLU A 352 -20.80 27.93 33.84
N LEU A 353 -21.66 26.94 33.57
CA LEU A 353 -21.61 26.13 32.35
C LEU A 353 -21.83 26.97 31.08
N ARG A 354 -22.73 27.96 31.15
CA ARG A 354 -22.99 28.87 30.02
C ARG A 354 -21.77 29.75 29.73
N GLN A 355 -21.15 30.30 30.78
CA GLN A 355 -19.92 31.09 30.67
C GLN A 355 -18.75 30.25 30.16
N GLN A 356 -18.60 29.00 30.62
CA GLN A 356 -17.58 28.09 30.09
C GLN A 356 -17.79 27.82 28.59
N LYS A 357 -19.04 27.61 28.17
CA LYS A 357 -19.36 27.41 26.74
C LYS A 357 -19.04 28.65 25.90
N GLU A 358 -19.34 29.85 26.40
CA GLU A 358 -19.02 31.11 25.72
C GLU A 358 -17.51 31.31 25.62
N LYS A 359 -16.76 31.10 26.71
CA LYS A 359 -15.30 31.23 26.73
C LYS A 359 -14.60 30.22 25.81
N LEU A 360 -15.12 28.99 25.75
CA LEU A 360 -14.62 27.96 24.83
C LEU A 360 -14.87 28.35 23.37
N ALA A 361 -16.06 28.89 23.06
CA ALA A 361 -16.38 29.37 21.72
C ALA A 361 -15.52 30.58 21.31
N GLU A 362 -15.28 31.52 22.23
CA GLU A 362 -14.40 32.67 22.02
C GLU A 362 -12.96 32.22 21.75
N THR A 363 -12.42 31.30 22.57
CA THR A 363 -11.08 30.74 22.38
C THR A 363 -10.96 30.00 21.05
N CYS A 364 -11.99 29.26 20.63
CA CYS A 364 -12.01 28.60 19.31
C CYS A 364 -12.01 29.61 18.15
N ASN A 365 -12.73 30.72 18.27
CA ASN A 365 -12.77 31.76 17.24
C ASN A 365 -11.44 32.51 17.17
N GLU A 366 -10.86 32.90 18.31
CA GLU A 366 -9.53 33.52 18.35
C GLU A 366 -8.46 32.60 17.73
N MET A 367 -8.53 31.31 18.01
CA MET A 367 -7.63 30.31 17.42
C MET A 367 -7.82 30.18 15.91
N SER A 368 -9.06 30.23 15.42
CA SER A 368 -9.37 30.23 13.98
C SER A 368 -8.82 31.48 13.27
N ASP A 369 -8.97 32.65 13.89
CA ASP A 369 -8.49 33.92 13.36
C ASP A 369 -6.96 33.98 13.37
N GLU A 370 -6.31 33.46 14.42
CA GLU A 370 -4.85 33.39 14.47
C GLU A 370 -4.28 32.41 13.44
N ILE A 371 -4.89 31.24 13.26
CA ILE A 371 -4.51 30.29 12.20
C ILE A 371 -4.65 30.94 10.81
N THR A 372 -5.76 31.65 10.57
CA THR A 372 -6.02 32.34 9.30
C THR A 372 -5.01 33.48 9.07
N SER A 373 -4.70 34.24 10.11
CA SER A 373 -3.71 35.32 10.07
C SER A 373 -2.31 34.79 9.79
N GLN A 374 -1.90 33.68 10.43
CA GLN A 374 -0.61 33.04 10.17
C GLN A 374 -0.53 32.47 8.74
N LEU A 375 -1.61 31.86 8.23
CA LEU A 375 -1.71 31.43 6.84
C LEU A 375 -1.60 32.59 5.85
N TYR A 376 -2.24 33.73 6.16
CA TYR A 376 -2.20 34.92 5.33
C TYR A 376 -0.82 35.58 5.34
N ALA A 377 -0.20 35.72 6.51
CA ALA A 377 1.16 36.23 6.66
C ALA A 377 2.18 35.33 5.92
N PHE A 378 1.99 34.01 5.98
CA PHE A 378 2.81 33.05 5.24
C PHE A 378 2.63 33.18 3.72
N GLY A 379 1.39 33.33 3.24
CA GLY A 379 1.10 33.59 1.83
C GLY A 379 1.66 34.92 1.33
N HIS A 380 1.63 35.96 2.17
CA HIS A 380 2.17 37.27 1.83
C HIS A 380 3.71 37.28 1.83
N MET A 381 4.35 36.60 2.80
CA MET A 381 5.79 36.38 2.78
C MET A 381 6.22 35.59 1.54
N ARG A 382 5.46 34.57 1.12
CA ARG A 382 5.74 33.83 -0.12
C ARG A 382 5.73 34.75 -1.35
N ASN A 383 4.73 35.62 -1.48
CA ASN A 383 4.61 36.51 -2.63
C ASN A 383 5.72 37.59 -2.67
N LEU A 384 6.29 37.98 -1.52
CA LEU A 384 7.42 38.91 -1.45
C LEU A 384 8.76 38.30 -1.91
N TYR A 385 8.83 36.97 -2.07
CA TYR A 385 10.03 36.27 -2.57
C TYR A 385 9.89 35.79 -4.03
N GLU A 386 8.73 35.99 -4.67
CA GLU A 386 8.44 35.60 -6.06
C GLU A 386 8.49 36.77 -7.08
N GLU A 387 8.78 38.00 -6.65
CA GLU A 387 9.29 39.11 -7.50
C GLU A 387 10.83 39.21 -7.38
#